data_AF-A0A935YQE6-F1
#
_entry.id   AF-A0A935YQE6-F1
#
_cell.length_a   1.000
_cell.length_b   1.000
_cell.length_c   1.000
_cell.angle_alpha   90.00
_cell.angle_beta   90.00
_cell.angle_gamma   90.00
#
_symmetry.space_group_name_H-M   'P 1'
#
loop_
_entity.id
_entity.type
_entity.pdbx_description
1 polymer ?
#
loop_
_entity_poly.entity_id
_entity_poly.type
_entity_poly.pdbx_seq_one_letter_code
_entity_poly.pdbx_strand_id
1 'polypeptide(L)'
;MQTALAAEPEVRRILAAPAGRGLVGEGDTLIQPDLAGVLANIRVSGPIDFYTGTLADSFAADVRKAGGSTTARDLADYLPHWLQPLAISYDDKRAYFAPPPPAGGVIAGEMWAMLAKDDAYVDATETERDALVVTTAERAFADRRQWPEDIADPQSLVSSAHVEALMAETRGATTSAAATSRPPATENPAAASFIAIDVEGGAVACTVTLNSLFGTGRVAAGTGIVLASLPGQGGRGASMLTPMLVVKPSGRQFVFAGAAAGGVTAPTALVDVAARTLLAHEPVAAALAAPRMHGGSDPGYVFIEPGVSPQSVQALVNQGDTAVSVDRHLGEVNAIACPDGILSAPERCVAATDPRGLGLAASTE
;
A
#
# COMPACT_ATOMS: atom_id res chain seq x y z
N MET A 1 6.38 8.35 20.82
CA MET A 1 5.19 8.82 20.09
C MET A 1 4.10 9.35 21.02
N GLN A 2 3.54 8.54 21.93
CA GLN A 2 2.49 9.00 22.87
C GLN A 2 2.87 10.27 23.65
N THR A 3 4.11 10.39 24.13
CA THR A 3 4.61 11.59 24.82
C THR A 3 4.65 12.84 23.93
N ALA A 4 4.92 12.68 22.63
CA ALA A 4 4.97 13.79 21.68
C ALA A 4 3.56 14.25 21.26
N LEU A 5 2.65 13.30 21.04
CA LEU A 5 1.23 13.60 20.75
C LEU A 5 0.55 14.26 21.96
N ALA A 6 0.83 13.81 23.18
CA ALA A 6 0.30 14.41 24.40
C ALA A 6 0.84 15.82 24.69
N ALA A 7 1.95 16.21 24.07
CA ALA A 7 2.56 17.54 24.21
C ALA A 7 1.94 18.59 23.27
N GLU A 8 1.28 18.17 22.18
CA GLU A 8 0.59 19.07 21.26
C GLU A 8 -0.83 19.36 21.81
N PRO A 9 -1.18 20.63 22.09
CA PRO A 9 -2.42 20.96 22.80
C PRO A 9 -3.70 20.52 22.09
N GLU A 10 -3.77 20.63 20.76
CA GLU A 10 -4.95 20.28 19.98
C GLU A 10 -5.12 18.78 19.82
N VAL A 11 -4.03 18.04 19.59
CA VAL A 11 -4.01 16.58 19.60
C VAL A 11 -4.44 16.07 20.97
N ARG A 12 -3.92 16.66 22.06
CA ARG A 12 -4.35 16.29 23.41
C ARG A 12 -5.83 16.58 23.63
N ARG A 13 -6.36 17.69 23.11
CA ARG A 13 -7.78 18.04 23.22
C ARG A 13 -8.66 17.03 22.48
N ILE A 14 -8.27 16.64 21.28
CA ILE A 14 -9.03 15.72 20.42
C ILE A 14 -8.96 14.28 20.95
N LEU A 15 -7.77 13.84 21.36
CA LEU A 15 -7.52 12.47 21.82
C LEU A 15 -7.63 12.34 23.35
N ALA A 16 -8.23 13.30 24.05
CA ALA A 16 -8.40 13.23 25.50
C ALA A 16 -9.43 12.15 25.89
N ALA A 17 -9.04 11.28 26.83
CA ALA A 17 -9.98 10.39 27.48
C ALA A 17 -10.97 11.17 28.36
N PRO A 18 -12.21 10.65 28.53
CA PRO A 18 -13.15 11.18 29.52
C PRO A 18 -12.51 11.27 30.92
N ALA A 19 -12.95 12.27 31.69
CA ALA A 19 -12.55 12.47 33.09
C ALA A 19 -11.03 12.61 33.33
N GLY A 20 -10.24 13.01 32.33
CA GLY A 20 -8.83 13.36 32.52
C GLY A 20 -7.89 12.15 32.68
N ARG A 21 -8.28 10.96 32.22
CA ARG A 21 -7.45 9.74 32.24
C ARG A 21 -6.24 9.75 31.28
N GLY A 22 -5.92 10.89 30.68
CA GLY A 22 -4.88 11.01 29.66
C GLY A 22 -5.47 10.92 28.26
N LEU A 23 -4.86 10.10 27.39
CA LEU A 23 -5.34 9.87 26.04
C LEU A 23 -6.40 8.76 26.02
N VAL A 24 -7.29 8.79 25.02
CA VAL A 24 -8.30 7.74 24.77
C VAL A 24 -7.64 6.36 24.70
N GLY A 25 -8.21 5.40 25.42
CA GLY A 25 -7.81 3.99 25.41
C GLY A 25 -8.81 3.11 24.67
N GLU A 26 -8.51 1.82 24.60
CA GLU A 26 -9.44 0.82 24.07
C GLU A 26 -10.75 0.83 24.87
N GLY A 27 -11.89 0.80 24.15
CA GLY A 27 -13.23 0.88 24.74
C GLY A 27 -13.72 2.31 25.05
N ASP A 28 -12.85 3.33 24.99
CA ASP A 28 -13.27 4.72 25.18
C ASP A 28 -13.98 5.27 23.94
N THR A 29 -14.95 6.16 24.17
CA THR A 29 -15.61 6.91 23.08
C THR A 29 -14.77 8.13 22.70
N LEU A 30 -14.36 8.21 21.43
CA LEU A 30 -13.70 9.36 20.84
C LEU A 30 -14.72 10.26 20.13
N ILE A 31 -14.87 11.51 20.57
CA ILE A 31 -15.82 12.48 20.01
C ILE A 31 -15.05 13.62 19.35
N GLN A 32 -15.28 13.85 18.06
CA GLN A 32 -14.58 14.87 17.26
C GLN A 32 -15.57 15.88 16.64
N PRO A 33 -16.09 16.83 17.44
CA PRO A 33 -17.14 17.76 16.98
C PRO A 33 -16.67 18.69 15.86
N ASP A 34 -15.42 19.13 15.89
CA ASP A 34 -14.86 20.03 14.86
C ASP A 34 -14.79 19.30 13.50
N LEU A 35 -14.28 18.07 13.50
CA LEU A 35 -14.24 17.22 12.30
C LEU A 35 -15.64 16.90 11.79
N ALA A 36 -16.60 16.65 12.70
CA ALA A 36 -17.99 16.45 12.32
C ALA A 36 -18.59 17.70 11.63
N GLY A 37 -18.23 18.90 12.09
CA GLY A 37 -18.62 20.17 11.46
C GLY A 37 -18.08 20.30 10.03
N VAL A 38 -16.81 19.95 9.81
CA VAL A 38 -16.19 19.92 8.48
C VAL A 38 -16.92 18.93 7.56
N LEU A 39 -17.12 17.69 8.01
CA LEU A 39 -17.79 16.67 7.21
C LEU A 39 -19.25 17.05 6.90
N ALA A 40 -19.94 17.70 7.84
CA ALA A 40 -21.29 18.21 7.63
C ALA A 40 -21.32 19.33 6.58
N ASN A 41 -20.34 20.24 6.60
CA ASN A 41 -20.20 21.27 5.56
C ASN A 41 -19.96 20.62 4.18
N ILE A 42 -19.03 19.68 4.06
CA ILE A 42 -18.76 18.97 2.79
C ILE A 42 -20.01 18.26 2.28
N ARG A 43 -20.80 17.64 3.18
CA ARG A 43 -22.05 16.98 2.82
C ARG A 43 -23.10 17.94 2.25
N VAL A 44 -23.20 19.15 2.79
CA VAL A 44 -24.25 20.13 2.42
C VAL A 44 -23.82 21.00 1.24
N SER A 45 -22.59 21.51 1.26
CA SER A 45 -22.05 22.47 0.31
C SER A 45 -21.23 21.82 -0.82
N GLY A 46 -20.96 20.51 -0.71
CA GLY A 46 -20.02 19.81 -1.57
C GLY A 46 -18.57 20.11 -1.22
N PRO A 47 -17.61 19.49 -1.95
CA PRO A 47 -16.18 19.67 -1.68
C PRO A 47 -15.68 21.08 -1.99
N ILE A 48 -16.40 21.86 -2.81
CA ILE A 48 -15.93 23.15 -3.33
C ILE A 48 -15.66 24.14 -2.18
N ASP A 49 -16.49 24.22 -1.14
CA ASP A 49 -16.27 25.15 -0.01
C ASP A 49 -14.96 24.84 0.74
N PHE A 50 -14.55 23.57 0.80
CA PHE A 50 -13.27 23.15 1.39
C PHE A 50 -12.05 23.64 0.60
N TYR A 51 -12.18 23.78 -0.73
CA TYR A 51 -11.06 24.16 -1.59
C TYR A 51 -11.05 25.66 -1.96
N THR A 52 -12.21 26.29 -2.12
CA THR A 52 -12.31 27.67 -2.64
C THR A 52 -13.21 28.60 -1.83
N GLY A 53 -13.82 28.12 -0.74
CA GLY A 53 -14.81 28.87 0.03
C GLY A 53 -14.35 29.30 1.42
N THR A 54 -15.30 29.56 2.31
CA THR A 54 -15.01 30.07 3.66
C THR A 54 -14.26 29.02 4.49
N LEU A 55 -14.59 27.75 4.27
CA LEU A 55 -13.89 26.65 4.91
C LEU A 55 -12.42 26.59 4.47
N ALA A 56 -12.12 26.82 3.19
CA ALA A 56 -10.75 26.91 2.68
C ALA A 56 -9.93 28.00 3.38
N ASP A 57 -10.49 29.21 3.52
CA ASP A 57 -9.83 30.34 4.19
C ASP A 57 -9.55 30.04 5.68
N SER A 58 -10.55 29.49 6.38
CA SER A 58 -10.42 29.14 7.79
C SER A 58 -9.40 28.02 8.00
N PHE A 59 -9.43 26.98 7.16
CA PHE A 59 -8.47 25.88 7.21
C PHE A 59 -7.05 26.36 6.96
N ALA A 60 -6.82 27.18 5.93
CA ALA A 60 -5.50 27.75 5.66
C ALA A 60 -4.99 28.63 6.82
N ALA A 61 -5.87 29.38 7.48
CA ALA A 61 -5.50 30.15 8.67
C ALA A 61 -5.09 29.26 9.83
N ASP A 62 -5.80 28.16 10.06
CA ASP A 62 -5.48 27.22 11.13
C ASP A 62 -4.24 26.37 10.84
N VAL A 63 -3.99 26.01 9.57
CA VAL A 63 -2.72 25.41 9.14
C VAL A 63 -1.54 26.32 9.47
N ARG A 64 -1.65 27.64 9.19
CA ARG A 64 -0.59 28.61 9.53
C ARG A 64 -0.36 28.72 11.04
N LYS A 65 -1.42 28.72 11.85
CA LYS A 65 -1.30 28.72 13.33
C LYS A 65 -0.61 27.46 13.84
N ALA A 66 -0.89 26.32 13.21
CA ALA A 66 -0.21 25.05 13.46
C ALA A 66 1.21 25.00 12.85
N GLY A 67 1.70 26.09 12.25
CA GLY A 67 3.06 26.20 11.69
C GLY A 67 3.26 25.48 10.36
N GLY A 68 2.19 25.17 9.63
CA GLY A 68 2.23 24.77 8.22
C GLY A 68 2.22 25.97 7.28
N SER A 69 2.38 25.71 5.98
CA SER A 69 2.52 26.75 4.95
C SER A 69 1.39 26.78 3.92
N THR A 70 0.41 25.87 3.99
CA THR A 70 -0.69 25.81 3.03
C THR A 70 -1.53 27.09 3.05
N THR A 71 -1.76 27.65 1.87
CA THR A 71 -2.57 28.84 1.64
C THR A 71 -3.92 28.48 1.03
N ALA A 72 -4.90 29.39 1.11
CA ALA A 72 -6.19 29.21 0.43
C ALA A 72 -6.02 29.09 -1.10
N ARG A 73 -4.97 29.73 -1.65
CA ARG A 73 -4.61 29.60 -3.05
C ARG A 73 -4.08 28.20 -3.38
N ASP A 74 -3.26 27.61 -2.52
CA ASP A 74 -2.78 26.23 -2.73
C ASP A 74 -3.95 25.23 -2.75
N LEU A 75 -4.99 25.48 -1.94
CA LEU A 75 -6.23 24.69 -1.96
C LEU A 75 -7.02 24.92 -3.24
N ALA A 76 -7.21 26.18 -3.64
CA ALA A 76 -7.97 26.53 -4.83
C ALA A 76 -7.32 26.05 -6.13
N ASP A 77 -5.98 26.03 -6.17
CA ASP A 77 -5.18 25.61 -7.32
C ASP A 77 -5.05 24.06 -7.38
N TYR A 78 -5.52 23.32 -6.38
CA TYR A 78 -5.45 21.86 -6.34
C TYR A 78 -6.64 21.18 -7.04
N LEU A 79 -6.33 20.22 -7.91
CA LEU A 79 -7.30 19.28 -8.49
C LEU A 79 -6.75 17.85 -8.40
N PRO A 80 -7.59 16.83 -8.18
CA PRO A 80 -7.18 15.44 -8.31
C PRO A 80 -6.81 15.12 -9.77
N HIS A 81 -5.77 14.32 -9.96
CA HIS A 81 -5.29 13.93 -11.28
C HIS A 81 -5.81 12.53 -11.65
N TRP A 82 -6.47 12.42 -12.79
CA TRP A 82 -6.84 11.13 -13.38
C TRP A 82 -5.69 10.64 -14.27
N LEU A 83 -5.05 9.56 -13.86
CA LEU A 83 -3.92 8.99 -14.56
C LEU A 83 -4.28 7.61 -15.12
N GLN A 84 -3.68 7.25 -16.25
CA GLN A 84 -3.82 5.90 -16.80
C GLN A 84 -3.03 4.93 -15.91
N PRO A 85 -3.65 3.82 -15.45
CA PRO A 85 -2.95 2.81 -14.67
C PRO A 85 -1.94 2.07 -15.53
N LEU A 86 -0.91 1.52 -14.87
CA LEU A 86 -0.08 0.49 -15.50
C LEU A 86 -0.94 -0.72 -15.78
N ALA A 87 -0.88 -1.26 -16.99
CA ALA A 87 -1.70 -2.39 -17.41
C ALA A 87 -0.82 -3.56 -17.84
N ILE A 88 -1.01 -4.72 -17.21
CA ILE A 88 -0.25 -5.94 -17.50
C ILE A 88 -1.27 -7.03 -17.86
N SER A 89 -1.16 -7.57 -19.08
CA SER A 89 -2.03 -8.67 -19.52
C SER A 89 -1.36 -10.00 -19.19
N TYR A 90 -2.14 -10.96 -18.69
CA TYR A 90 -1.71 -12.34 -18.44
C TYR A 90 -2.95 -13.23 -18.63
N ASP A 91 -2.77 -14.40 -19.26
CA ASP A 91 -3.88 -15.25 -19.71
C ASP A 91 -4.99 -14.45 -20.43
N ASP A 92 -6.23 -14.60 -19.96
CA ASP A 92 -7.42 -13.89 -20.39
C ASP A 92 -7.75 -12.65 -19.52
N LYS A 93 -6.83 -12.25 -18.64
CA LYS A 93 -7.03 -11.20 -17.62
C LYS A 93 -6.10 -10.02 -17.83
N ARG A 94 -6.38 -8.95 -17.11
CA ARG A 94 -5.56 -7.74 -17.06
C ARG A 94 -5.46 -7.22 -15.64
N ALA A 95 -4.23 -7.09 -15.16
CA ALA A 95 -3.88 -6.48 -13.90
C ALA A 95 -3.57 -5.00 -14.09
N TYR A 96 -4.02 -4.18 -13.14
CA TYR A 96 -3.87 -2.74 -13.13
C TYR A 96 -3.22 -2.28 -11.83
N PHE A 97 -2.25 -1.38 -11.95
CA PHE A 97 -1.51 -0.82 -10.81
C PHE A 97 -1.49 0.70 -10.88
N ALA A 98 -1.35 1.35 -9.73
CA ALA A 98 -1.20 2.80 -9.67
C ALA A 98 0.09 3.24 -10.41
N PRO A 99 0.00 4.24 -11.30
CA PRO A 99 1.18 4.85 -11.91
C PRO A 99 1.89 5.77 -10.90
N PRO A 100 3.09 6.29 -11.23
CA PRO A 100 3.71 7.38 -10.48
C PRO A 100 2.74 8.57 -10.30
N PRO A 101 2.86 9.40 -9.23
CA PRO A 101 4.01 9.50 -8.31
C PRO A 101 4.23 8.39 -7.25
N PRO A 102 3.21 7.67 -6.73
CA PRO A 102 3.46 6.54 -5.85
C PRO A 102 4.34 5.50 -6.54
N ALA A 103 5.36 5.02 -5.83
CA ALA A 103 6.29 4.02 -6.37
C ALA A 103 5.76 2.60 -6.15
N GLY A 104 4.94 2.39 -5.11
CA GLY A 104 4.48 1.05 -4.73
C GLY A 104 3.75 0.30 -5.85
N GLY A 105 2.86 0.98 -6.58
CA GLY A 105 2.16 0.40 -7.73
C GLY A 105 3.08 -0.03 -8.87
N VAL A 106 4.11 0.75 -9.18
CA VAL A 106 5.09 0.43 -10.23
C VAL A 106 5.95 -0.76 -9.83
N ILE A 107 6.48 -0.77 -8.60
CA ILE A 107 7.26 -1.89 -8.06
C ILE A 107 6.42 -3.18 -8.07
N ALA A 108 5.16 -3.11 -7.61
CA ALA A 108 4.25 -4.24 -7.64
C ALA A 108 3.95 -4.71 -9.08
N GLY A 109 3.83 -3.77 -10.03
CA GLY A 109 3.65 -4.07 -11.45
C GLY A 109 4.84 -4.82 -12.05
N GLU A 110 6.07 -4.38 -11.80
CA GLU A 110 7.30 -5.06 -12.24
C GLU A 110 7.41 -6.47 -11.67
N MET A 111 7.17 -6.62 -10.36
CA MET A 111 7.13 -7.92 -9.71
C MET A 111 6.07 -8.83 -10.33
N TRP A 112 4.84 -8.34 -10.48
CA TRP A 112 3.75 -9.08 -11.08
C TRP A 112 4.08 -9.53 -12.51
N ALA A 113 4.62 -8.64 -13.33
CA ALA A 113 5.01 -8.95 -14.71
C ALA A 113 6.09 -10.05 -14.77
N MET A 114 7.08 -10.03 -13.87
CA MET A 114 8.09 -11.09 -13.80
C MET A 114 7.51 -12.43 -13.35
N LEU A 115 6.62 -12.44 -12.35
CA LEU A 115 6.04 -13.68 -11.81
C LEU A 115 5.04 -14.34 -12.77
N ALA A 116 4.25 -13.54 -13.49
CA ALA A 116 3.24 -14.02 -14.42
C ALA A 116 3.81 -14.37 -15.82
N LYS A 117 5.04 -13.99 -16.13
CA LYS A 117 5.65 -14.23 -17.44
C LYS A 117 6.00 -15.70 -17.63
N ASP A 118 5.62 -16.24 -18.78
CA ASP A 118 5.96 -17.59 -19.24
C ASP A 118 5.72 -18.68 -18.16
N ASP A 119 4.62 -18.54 -17.41
CA ASP A 119 4.21 -19.43 -16.32
C ASP A 119 5.24 -19.63 -15.19
N ALA A 120 6.20 -18.70 -15.05
CA ALA A 120 7.34 -18.83 -14.12
C ALA A 120 6.93 -19.13 -12.67
N TYR A 121 5.88 -18.48 -12.15
CA TYR A 121 5.37 -18.76 -10.81
C TYR A 121 4.52 -20.04 -10.74
N VAL A 122 3.75 -20.34 -11.80
CA VAL A 122 2.84 -21.49 -11.85
C VAL A 122 3.64 -22.79 -11.83
N ASP A 123 4.70 -22.86 -12.64
CA ASP A 123 5.55 -24.05 -12.78
C ASP A 123 6.50 -24.29 -11.59
N ALA A 124 6.71 -23.27 -10.76
CA ALA A 124 7.57 -23.34 -9.59
C ALA A 124 6.93 -24.14 -8.44
N THR A 125 7.75 -24.87 -7.70
CA THR A 125 7.37 -25.47 -6.40
C THR A 125 7.12 -24.37 -5.36
N GLU A 126 6.47 -24.72 -4.24
CA GLU A 126 6.20 -23.75 -3.15
C GLU A 126 7.47 -23.04 -2.66
N THR A 127 8.55 -23.78 -2.43
CA THR A 127 9.85 -23.25 -2.02
C THR A 127 10.48 -22.33 -3.10
N GLU A 128 10.28 -22.64 -4.38
CA GLU A 128 10.79 -21.81 -5.48
C GLU A 128 9.96 -20.54 -5.66
N ARG A 129 8.64 -20.60 -5.48
CA ARG A 129 7.73 -19.43 -5.50
C ARG A 129 8.12 -18.40 -4.46
N ASP A 130 8.39 -18.87 -3.26
CA ASP A 130 8.93 -18.11 -2.14
C ASP A 130 10.22 -17.36 -2.53
N ALA A 131 11.15 -18.04 -3.19
CA ALA A 131 12.38 -17.44 -3.67
C ALA A 131 12.18 -16.48 -4.86
N LEU A 132 11.21 -16.76 -5.74
CA LEU A 132 10.83 -15.89 -6.85
C LEU A 132 10.25 -14.56 -6.35
N VAL A 133 9.39 -14.57 -5.33
CA VAL A 133 8.85 -13.34 -4.73
C VAL A 133 9.96 -12.44 -4.22
N VAL A 134 10.96 -13.00 -3.52
CA VAL A 134 12.12 -12.25 -3.04
C VAL A 134 12.98 -11.73 -4.20
N THR A 135 13.32 -12.59 -5.16
CA THR A 135 14.18 -12.23 -6.29
C THR A 135 13.55 -11.13 -7.15
N THR A 136 12.25 -11.21 -7.40
CA THR A 136 11.52 -10.20 -8.18
C THR A 136 11.39 -8.89 -7.41
N ALA A 137 11.16 -8.93 -6.09
CA ALA A 137 11.20 -7.74 -5.25
C ALA A 137 12.57 -7.05 -5.32
N GLU A 138 13.65 -7.79 -5.17
CA GLU A 138 15.01 -7.25 -5.27
C GLU A 138 15.29 -6.54 -6.59
N ARG A 139 14.88 -7.14 -7.70
CA ARG A 139 15.03 -6.55 -9.04
C ARG A 139 14.21 -5.27 -9.19
N ALA A 140 12.95 -5.28 -8.77
CA ALA A 140 12.08 -4.09 -8.85
C ALA A 140 12.59 -2.95 -7.95
N PHE A 141 13.05 -3.25 -6.74
CA PHE A 141 13.68 -2.24 -5.86
C PHE A 141 15.03 -1.76 -6.40
N ALA A 142 15.77 -2.60 -7.13
CA ALA A 142 16.99 -2.20 -7.81
C ALA A 142 16.72 -1.27 -8.99
N ASP A 143 15.71 -1.57 -9.79
CA ASP A 143 15.29 -0.72 -10.90
C ASP A 143 14.77 0.63 -10.42
N ARG A 144 14.00 0.64 -9.32
CA ARG A 144 13.51 1.88 -8.67
C ARG A 144 14.61 2.91 -8.41
N ARG A 145 15.84 2.47 -8.10
CA ARG A 145 16.99 3.37 -7.83
C ARG A 145 17.48 4.08 -9.09
N GLN A 146 17.14 3.56 -10.26
CA GLN A 146 17.57 4.07 -11.58
C GLN A 146 16.49 4.93 -12.25
N TRP A 147 15.25 4.93 -11.73
CA TRP A 147 14.16 5.71 -12.31
C TRP A 147 14.45 7.22 -12.26
N PRO A 148 14.13 7.96 -13.33
CA PRO A 148 14.13 9.42 -13.29
C PRO A 148 13.04 9.93 -12.32
N GLU A 149 13.17 11.18 -11.89
CA GLU A 149 12.11 11.83 -11.08
C GLU A 149 10.80 12.01 -11.86
N ASP A 150 10.90 12.27 -13.17
CA ASP A 150 9.75 12.40 -14.08
C ASP A 150 9.78 11.26 -15.11
N ILE A 151 8.85 10.32 -14.95
CA ILE A 151 8.72 9.14 -15.81
C ILE A 151 7.69 9.46 -16.89
N ALA A 152 8.17 9.78 -18.10
CA ALA A 152 7.32 10.20 -19.22
C ALA A 152 6.37 9.09 -19.72
N ASP A 153 6.83 7.85 -19.73
CA ASP A 153 6.02 6.67 -20.09
C ASP A 153 6.11 5.61 -18.99
N PRO A 154 5.24 5.68 -17.95
CA PRO A 154 5.25 4.69 -16.89
C PRO A 154 4.99 3.25 -17.38
N GLN A 155 4.26 3.07 -18.49
CA GLN A 155 3.94 1.75 -19.02
C GLN A 155 5.20 1.02 -19.52
N SER A 156 6.26 1.74 -19.91
CA SER A 156 7.51 1.12 -20.37
C SER A 156 8.21 0.31 -19.26
N LEU A 157 8.04 0.70 -18.00
CA LEU A 157 8.60 0.03 -16.82
C LEU A 157 7.98 -1.36 -16.58
N VAL A 158 6.81 -1.65 -17.14
CA VAL A 158 6.16 -2.97 -17.06
C VAL A 158 6.04 -3.64 -18.43
N SER A 159 6.82 -3.17 -19.42
CA SER A 159 6.84 -3.75 -20.76
C SER A 159 7.59 -5.09 -20.79
N SER A 160 7.26 -5.97 -21.74
CA SER A 160 7.94 -7.27 -21.87
C SER A 160 9.46 -7.11 -22.02
N ALA A 161 9.91 -6.11 -22.80
CA ALA A 161 11.34 -5.87 -23.01
C ALA A 161 12.07 -5.43 -21.73
N HIS A 162 11.44 -4.57 -20.92
CA HIS A 162 12.00 -4.14 -19.63
C HIS A 162 12.03 -5.30 -18.64
N VAL A 163 10.93 -6.05 -18.54
CA VAL A 163 10.80 -7.22 -17.67
C VAL A 163 11.83 -8.31 -18.04
N GLU A 164 12.06 -8.55 -19.33
CA GLU A 164 13.11 -9.46 -19.80
C GLU A 164 14.51 -8.99 -19.39
N ALA A 165 14.78 -7.68 -19.46
CA ALA A 165 16.04 -7.12 -19.01
C ALA A 165 16.25 -7.30 -17.49
N LEU A 166 15.21 -7.02 -16.68
CA LEU A 166 15.23 -7.28 -15.23
C LEU A 166 15.45 -8.76 -14.92
N MET A 167 14.80 -9.66 -15.67
CA MET A 167 14.94 -11.10 -15.48
C MET A 167 16.31 -11.64 -15.88
N ALA A 168 16.96 -11.03 -16.88
CA ALA A 168 18.29 -11.39 -17.34
C ALA A 168 19.41 -10.87 -16.42
N GLU A 169 19.12 -9.89 -15.56
CA GLU A 169 20.09 -9.38 -14.60
C GLU A 169 20.49 -10.49 -13.61
N THR A 170 21.79 -10.81 -13.62
CA THR A 170 22.41 -11.73 -12.67
C THR A 170 22.86 -10.95 -11.45
N ARG A 171 22.54 -11.45 -10.25
CA ARG A 171 23.03 -10.85 -8.99
C ARG A 171 24.56 -10.71 -9.06
N GLY A 172 25.05 -9.49 -8.89
CA GLY A 172 26.45 -9.28 -8.51
C GLY A 172 26.65 -9.75 -7.07
N ALA A 173 27.67 -10.57 -6.81
CA ALA A 173 27.99 -11.03 -5.46
C ALA A 173 28.34 -9.84 -4.56
N THR A 174 27.48 -9.51 -3.59
CA THR A 174 27.79 -8.55 -2.53
C THR A 174 28.33 -9.30 -1.32
N THR A 175 29.48 -8.86 -0.78
CA THR A 175 30.13 -9.48 0.37
C THR A 175 29.28 -9.36 1.64
N SER A 176 29.10 -10.48 2.36
CA SER A 176 28.31 -10.53 3.60
C SER A 176 28.87 -9.60 4.68
N ALA A 177 27.99 -8.84 5.33
CA ALA A 177 28.23 -8.38 6.70
C ALA A 177 27.48 -9.32 7.66
N ALA A 178 28.08 -9.61 8.81
CA ALA A 178 27.50 -10.49 9.82
C ALA A 178 26.07 -10.06 10.21
N ALA A 179 25.18 -11.05 10.34
CA ALA A 179 23.78 -10.85 10.63
C ALA A 179 23.56 -10.02 11.90
N THR A 180 22.92 -8.86 11.73
CA THR A 180 22.35 -8.09 12.84
C THR A 180 20.84 -8.05 12.64
N SER A 181 20.07 -8.36 13.69
CA SER A 181 18.61 -8.23 13.65
C SER A 181 18.28 -6.75 13.48
N ARG A 182 17.72 -6.38 12.33
CA ARG A 182 17.32 -5.00 12.03
C ARG A 182 16.03 -5.02 11.23
N PRO A 183 15.11 -4.06 11.43
CA PRO A 183 13.92 -3.92 10.59
C PRO A 183 14.29 -3.52 9.15
N PRO A 184 13.35 -3.68 8.19
CA PRO A 184 13.47 -3.11 6.84
C PRO A 184 13.82 -1.63 6.86
N ALA A 185 14.39 -1.15 5.74
CA ALA A 185 14.63 0.28 5.56
C ALA A 185 13.36 1.06 5.89
N THR A 186 13.46 2.01 6.82
CA THR A 186 12.30 2.78 7.29
C THR A 186 11.82 3.71 6.20
N GLU A 187 10.79 3.28 5.46
CA GLU A 187 9.85 4.15 4.78
C GLU A 187 8.52 4.13 5.54
N ASN A 188 7.73 5.18 5.41
CA ASN A 188 6.57 5.41 6.25
C ASN A 188 5.53 4.28 6.16
N PRO A 189 5.29 3.49 7.22
CA PRO A 189 4.32 2.40 7.14
C PRO A 189 2.88 2.88 7.32
N ALA A 190 2.67 4.13 7.75
CA ALA A 190 1.37 4.62 8.19
C ALA A 190 0.46 4.94 7.00
N ALA A 191 -0.28 3.95 6.55
CA ALA A 191 -1.34 4.09 5.57
C ALA A 191 -2.54 3.26 6.00
N ALA A 192 -3.70 3.56 5.43
CA ALA A 192 -4.88 2.72 5.51
C ALA A 192 -5.26 2.30 4.09
N SER A 193 -5.77 1.09 3.95
CA SER A 193 -6.32 0.63 2.69
C SER A 193 -7.76 0.16 2.87
N PHE A 194 -8.57 0.29 1.82
CA PHE A 194 -9.91 -0.26 1.79
C PHE A 194 -10.29 -0.67 0.37
N ILE A 195 -11.21 -1.61 0.29
CA ILE A 195 -11.71 -2.15 -0.97
C ILE A 195 -13.23 -2.22 -0.88
N ALA A 196 -13.90 -1.84 -1.97
CA ALA A 196 -15.32 -2.03 -2.13
C ALA A 196 -15.61 -2.56 -3.54
N ILE A 197 -16.56 -3.49 -3.63
CA ILE A 197 -17.13 -3.93 -4.90
C ILE A 197 -18.65 -3.87 -4.82
N ASP A 198 -19.30 -3.71 -5.97
CA ASP A 198 -20.74 -3.81 -6.10
C ASP A 198 -21.15 -5.00 -6.98
N VAL A 199 -22.45 -5.28 -7.00
CA VAL A 199 -23.06 -6.38 -7.76
C VAL A 199 -23.03 -6.17 -9.28
N GLU A 200 -22.77 -4.94 -9.74
CA GLU A 200 -22.63 -4.60 -11.15
C GLU A 200 -21.19 -4.76 -11.65
N GLY A 201 -20.27 -5.13 -10.75
CA GLY A 201 -18.85 -5.30 -11.02
C GLY A 201 -18.05 -4.00 -11.00
N GLY A 202 -18.62 -2.91 -10.48
CA GLY A 202 -17.87 -1.76 -10.01
C GLY A 202 -16.95 -2.17 -8.87
N ALA A 203 -15.70 -1.71 -8.91
CA ALA A 203 -14.69 -2.06 -7.92
C ALA A 203 -13.75 -0.89 -7.64
N VAL A 204 -13.40 -0.70 -6.38
CA VAL A 204 -12.46 0.32 -5.90
C VAL A 204 -11.43 -0.36 -4.99
N ALA A 205 -10.16 -0.18 -5.30
CA ALA A 205 -9.03 -0.47 -4.41
C ALA A 205 -8.36 0.85 -4.05
N CYS A 206 -8.31 1.21 -2.77
CA CYS A 206 -7.82 2.50 -2.33
C CYS A 206 -6.79 2.35 -1.20
N THR A 207 -5.78 3.20 -1.25
CA THR A 207 -4.72 3.32 -0.25
C THR A 207 -4.52 4.81 0.05
N VAL A 208 -4.62 5.19 1.32
CA VAL A 208 -4.53 6.58 1.78
C VAL A 208 -3.53 6.72 2.92
N THR A 209 -2.90 7.87 3.05
CA THR A 209 -1.87 8.10 4.06
C THR A 209 -1.77 9.56 4.47
N LEU A 210 -1.34 9.80 5.70
CA LEU A 210 -0.84 11.10 6.16
C LEU A 210 0.69 11.19 6.06
N ASN A 211 1.31 10.19 5.44
CA ASN A 211 2.75 9.99 5.29
C ASN A 211 3.50 10.14 6.63
N SER A 212 2.84 9.65 7.69
CA SER A 212 3.33 9.37 9.06
C SER A 212 2.14 9.00 9.93
N LEU A 213 2.40 8.25 11.00
CA LEU A 213 1.38 7.99 12.01
C LEU A 213 1.04 9.34 12.68
N PHE A 214 -0.21 9.78 12.51
CA PHE A 214 -0.68 11.13 12.82
C PHE A 214 0.00 12.25 12.00
N GLY A 215 0.54 11.96 10.81
CA GLY A 215 1.17 12.97 9.95
C GLY A 215 2.28 13.75 10.67
N THR A 216 2.16 15.07 10.67
CA THR A 216 3.09 15.98 11.38
C THR A 216 2.89 15.99 12.90
N GLY A 217 1.85 15.32 13.40
CA GLY A 217 1.42 15.39 14.80
C GLY A 217 0.76 16.72 15.17
N ARG A 218 0.38 17.55 14.19
CA ARG A 218 -0.27 18.85 14.38
C ARG A 218 -1.67 18.86 13.80
N VAL A 219 -2.53 19.70 14.35
CA VAL A 219 -3.94 19.78 13.95
C VAL A 219 -4.28 21.21 13.54
N ALA A 220 -5.06 21.35 12.46
CA ALA A 220 -5.77 22.59 12.19
C ALA A 220 -6.92 22.72 13.21
N ALA A 221 -6.68 23.45 14.29
CA ALA A 221 -7.52 23.43 15.50
C ALA A 221 -9.03 23.53 15.26
N GLY A 222 -9.48 24.44 14.38
CA GLY A 222 -10.90 24.66 14.09
C GLY A 222 -11.56 23.60 13.21
N THR A 223 -10.80 22.63 12.71
CA THR A 223 -11.30 21.59 11.79
C THR A 223 -11.17 20.18 12.33
N GLY A 224 -10.33 19.97 13.36
CA GLY A 224 -9.98 18.63 13.83
C GLY A 224 -9.15 17.81 12.84
N ILE A 225 -8.68 18.41 11.75
CA ILE A 225 -7.89 17.73 10.72
C ILE A 225 -6.42 17.68 11.14
N VAL A 226 -5.89 16.46 11.25
CA VAL A 226 -4.46 16.21 11.44
C VAL A 226 -3.72 16.51 10.14
N LEU A 227 -2.65 17.31 10.21
CA LEU A 227 -1.89 17.74 9.03
C LEU A 227 -0.94 16.63 8.57
N ALA A 228 -1.06 16.25 7.29
CA ALA A 228 -0.19 15.28 6.65
C ALA A 228 1.27 15.77 6.57
N SER A 229 2.22 14.83 6.68
CA SER A 229 3.63 15.08 6.42
C SER A 229 3.87 15.04 4.91
N LEU A 230 4.56 16.02 4.34
CA LEU A 230 4.76 16.05 2.88
C LEU A 230 5.72 14.91 2.44
N PRO A 231 5.36 14.09 1.43
CA PRO A 231 6.24 13.04 0.91
C PRO A 231 7.41 13.57 0.07
N GLY A 232 7.38 14.85 -0.28
CA GLY A 232 8.42 15.55 -1.02
C GLY A 232 8.02 17.01 -1.29
N GLN A 233 8.75 17.69 -2.18
CA GLN A 233 8.43 19.08 -2.52
C GLN A 233 7.02 19.18 -3.13
N GLY A 234 6.27 20.21 -2.71
CA GLY A 234 4.87 20.40 -3.15
C GLY A 234 3.92 19.28 -2.75
N GLY A 235 4.29 18.41 -1.79
CA GLY A 235 3.46 17.28 -1.37
C GLY A 235 3.47 16.11 -2.34
N ARG A 236 4.39 16.09 -3.32
CA ARG A 236 4.59 14.99 -4.27
C ARG A 236 5.88 14.27 -3.94
N GLY A 237 5.83 12.95 -3.93
CA GLY A 237 6.97 12.11 -3.64
C GLY A 237 6.62 10.64 -3.76
N ALA A 238 7.64 9.80 -3.80
CA ALA A 238 7.46 8.37 -3.78
C ALA A 238 6.79 7.97 -2.46
N SER A 239 5.80 7.09 -2.58
CA SER A 239 5.19 6.38 -1.45
C SER A 239 4.98 4.94 -1.87
N MET A 240 4.91 4.05 -0.87
CA MET A 240 4.67 2.62 -1.07
C MET A 240 3.19 2.26 -0.96
N LEU A 241 2.33 3.18 -1.36
CA LEU A 241 0.90 2.92 -1.52
C LEU A 241 0.71 2.01 -2.72
N THR A 242 0.10 0.84 -2.49
CA THR A 242 0.02 -0.19 -3.52
C THR A 242 -1.40 -0.71 -3.66
N PRO A 243 -2.24 -0.10 -4.51
CA PRO A 243 -3.49 -0.69 -4.97
C PRO A 243 -3.28 -1.51 -6.25
N MET A 244 -4.04 -2.59 -6.37
CA MET A 244 -4.09 -3.48 -7.53
C MET A 244 -5.53 -3.86 -7.84
N LEU A 245 -5.87 -3.88 -9.13
CA LEU A 245 -7.15 -4.37 -9.63
C LEU A 245 -6.90 -5.37 -10.76
N VAL A 246 -7.62 -6.48 -10.78
CA VAL A 246 -7.61 -7.45 -11.86
C VAL A 246 -9.01 -7.65 -12.38
N VAL A 247 -9.12 -7.59 -13.70
CA VAL A 247 -10.37 -7.82 -14.41
C VAL A 247 -10.15 -8.81 -15.54
N LYS A 248 -11.24 -9.44 -15.97
CA LYS A 248 -11.33 -10.13 -17.26
C LYS A 248 -11.97 -9.16 -18.26
N PRO A 249 -11.19 -8.61 -19.23
CA PRO A 249 -11.73 -7.64 -20.17
C PRO A 249 -12.89 -8.20 -21.00
N SER A 250 -12.81 -9.48 -21.36
CA SER A 250 -13.91 -10.20 -22.00
C SER A 250 -15.06 -10.40 -21.00
N GLY A 251 -16.16 -9.68 -21.22
CA GLY A 251 -17.33 -9.74 -20.33
C GLY A 251 -17.28 -8.79 -19.12
N ARG A 252 -16.28 -7.90 -19.04
CA ARG A 252 -16.18 -6.84 -18.00
C ARG A 252 -16.32 -7.37 -16.58
N GLN A 253 -15.65 -8.49 -16.26
CA GLN A 253 -15.77 -9.12 -14.95
C GLN A 253 -14.65 -8.67 -14.03
N PHE A 254 -15.02 -8.24 -12.82
CA PHE A 254 -14.08 -8.10 -11.72
C PHE A 254 -13.60 -9.48 -11.25
N VAL A 255 -12.29 -9.62 -11.03
CA VAL A 255 -11.65 -10.87 -10.59
C VAL A 255 -10.97 -10.71 -9.23
N PHE A 256 -10.21 -9.63 -9.04
CA PHE A 256 -9.48 -9.40 -7.79
C PHE A 256 -9.23 -7.92 -7.55
N ALA A 257 -9.28 -7.52 -6.29
CA ALA A 257 -8.78 -6.24 -5.81
C ALA A 257 -7.90 -6.53 -4.61
N GLY A 258 -6.78 -5.82 -4.53
CA GLY A 258 -5.92 -5.81 -3.37
C GLY A 258 -5.38 -4.42 -3.11
N ALA A 259 -5.22 -4.06 -1.85
CA ALA A 259 -4.71 -2.76 -1.46
C ALA A 259 -3.84 -2.90 -0.21
N ALA A 260 -2.58 -2.51 -0.34
CA ALA A 260 -1.57 -2.75 0.69
C ALA A 260 -1.00 -1.47 1.31
N ALA A 261 -0.71 -1.58 2.60
CA ALA A 261 -0.01 -0.61 3.44
C ALA A 261 1.22 -1.29 4.10
N GLY A 262 2.02 -0.53 4.87
CA GLY A 262 3.21 -1.06 5.54
C GLY A 262 4.56 -0.68 4.91
N GLY A 263 4.60 0.44 4.18
CA GLY A 263 5.85 1.01 3.67
C GLY A 263 6.49 0.13 2.59
N VAL A 264 7.82 0.02 2.58
CA VAL A 264 8.58 -0.74 1.56
C VAL A 264 8.13 -2.19 1.37
N THR A 265 7.47 -2.78 2.36
CA THR A 265 7.00 -4.17 2.28
C THR A 265 5.66 -4.32 1.55
N ALA A 266 4.90 -3.23 1.40
CA ALA A 266 3.54 -3.26 0.85
C ALA A 266 3.46 -3.79 -0.60
N PRO A 267 4.34 -3.39 -1.54
CA PRO A 267 4.33 -3.94 -2.91
C PRO A 267 4.54 -5.46 -2.93
N THR A 268 5.53 -5.94 -2.18
CA THR A 268 5.83 -7.37 -2.08
C THR A 268 4.69 -8.15 -1.44
N ALA A 269 4.13 -7.66 -0.33
CA ALA A 269 3.03 -8.32 0.35
C ALA A 269 1.79 -8.43 -0.54
N LEU A 270 1.46 -7.38 -1.29
CA LEU A 270 0.34 -7.41 -2.23
C LEU A 270 0.54 -8.43 -3.34
N VAL A 271 1.73 -8.42 -3.96
CA VAL A 271 2.03 -9.29 -5.10
C VAL A 271 2.11 -10.75 -4.68
N ASP A 272 2.65 -11.06 -3.51
CA ASP A 272 2.64 -12.43 -2.96
C ASP A 272 1.21 -12.94 -2.77
N VAL A 273 0.35 -12.15 -2.11
CA VAL A 273 -1.07 -12.50 -1.93
C VAL A 273 -1.78 -12.67 -3.28
N ALA A 274 -1.54 -11.76 -4.23
CA ALA A 274 -2.13 -11.82 -5.55
C ALA A 274 -1.64 -13.04 -6.33
N ALA A 275 -0.34 -13.36 -6.30
CA ALA A 275 0.24 -14.49 -7.03
C ALA A 275 -0.28 -15.83 -6.47
N ARG A 276 -0.29 -15.98 -5.14
CA ARG A 276 -0.91 -17.13 -4.47
C ARG A 276 -2.37 -17.31 -4.86
N THR A 277 -3.15 -16.23 -4.84
CA THR A 277 -4.59 -16.28 -5.12
C THR A 277 -4.89 -16.53 -6.60
N LEU A 278 -4.19 -15.83 -7.51
CA LEU A 278 -4.55 -15.77 -8.92
C LEU A 278 -3.79 -16.76 -9.79
N LEU A 279 -2.53 -17.06 -9.46
CA LEU A 279 -1.66 -17.95 -10.23
C LEU A 279 -1.60 -19.35 -9.59
N ALA A 280 -1.53 -19.44 -8.26
CA ALA A 280 -1.56 -20.73 -7.55
C ALA A 280 -2.97 -21.18 -7.10
N HIS A 281 -4.00 -20.36 -7.33
CA HIS A 281 -5.39 -20.66 -6.98
C HIS A 281 -5.62 -20.97 -5.49
N GLU A 282 -4.79 -20.42 -4.61
CA GLU A 282 -4.99 -20.50 -3.17
C GLU A 282 -6.21 -19.66 -2.74
N PRO A 283 -7.00 -20.10 -1.75
CA PRO A 283 -8.04 -19.25 -1.18
C PRO A 283 -7.44 -17.95 -0.65
N VAL A 284 -8.04 -16.79 -0.98
CA VAL A 284 -7.48 -15.47 -0.63
C VAL A 284 -7.21 -15.30 0.88
N ALA A 285 -8.05 -15.89 1.74
CA ALA A 285 -7.83 -15.86 3.19
C ALA A 285 -6.59 -16.66 3.62
N ALA A 286 -6.29 -17.77 2.94
CA ALA A 286 -5.08 -18.56 3.19
C ALA A 286 -3.84 -17.80 2.66
N ALA A 287 -3.93 -17.21 1.47
CA ALA A 287 -2.86 -16.39 0.90
C ALA A 287 -2.52 -15.19 1.80
N LEU A 288 -3.53 -14.53 2.39
CA LEU A 288 -3.32 -13.45 3.36
C LEU A 288 -2.63 -13.91 4.65
N ALA A 289 -2.97 -15.11 5.13
CA ALA A 289 -2.43 -15.69 6.35
C ALA A 289 -1.03 -16.33 6.18
N ALA A 290 -0.60 -16.59 4.94
CA ALA A 290 0.69 -17.19 4.66
C ALA A 290 1.84 -16.32 5.22
N PRO A 291 2.89 -16.92 5.81
CA PRO A 291 4.10 -16.20 6.23
C PRO A 291 4.80 -15.56 5.03
N ARG A 292 5.22 -14.31 5.16
CA ARG A 292 5.79 -13.53 4.05
C ARG A 292 7.30 -13.43 4.10
N MET A 293 7.86 -13.11 2.94
CA MET A 293 9.26 -12.74 2.77
C MET A 293 9.38 -11.50 1.91
N HIS A 294 10.38 -10.67 2.19
CA HIS A 294 10.63 -9.42 1.47
C HIS A 294 12.11 -9.18 1.28
N GLY A 295 12.51 -8.76 0.08
CA GLY A 295 13.88 -8.38 -0.25
C GLY A 295 13.92 -7.08 -1.05
N GLY A 296 15.12 -6.53 -1.23
CA GLY A 296 15.37 -5.43 -2.16
C GLY A 296 15.35 -4.02 -1.58
N SER A 297 14.52 -3.79 -0.56
CA SER A 297 14.47 -2.49 0.13
C SER A 297 15.81 -2.12 0.79
N ASP A 298 16.57 -3.15 1.14
CA ASP A 298 17.86 -3.03 1.81
C ASP A 298 18.84 -4.07 1.24
N PRO A 299 19.77 -3.64 0.37
CA PRO A 299 20.65 -4.57 -0.32
C PRO A 299 21.42 -5.50 0.64
N GLY A 300 21.34 -6.80 0.38
CA GLY A 300 21.98 -7.85 1.20
C GLY A 300 21.14 -8.36 2.38
N TYR A 301 19.93 -7.85 2.57
CA TYR A 301 18.98 -8.35 3.56
C TYR A 301 17.70 -8.90 2.93
N VAL A 302 17.22 -10.01 3.51
CA VAL A 302 15.86 -10.52 3.32
C VAL A 302 15.17 -10.57 4.67
N PHE A 303 13.96 -10.02 4.70
CA PHE A 303 13.10 -9.99 5.86
C PHE A 303 12.08 -11.12 5.74
N ILE A 304 11.94 -11.91 6.80
CA ILE A 304 11.00 -13.04 6.83
C ILE A 304 10.11 -12.95 8.06
N GLU A 305 8.89 -13.46 7.95
CA GLU A 305 8.00 -13.60 9.09
C GLU A 305 8.19 -14.92 9.84
N PRO A 306 7.80 -14.97 11.13
CA PRO A 306 7.69 -16.24 11.83
C PRO A 306 6.80 -17.22 11.07
N GLY A 307 7.27 -18.45 10.88
CA GLY A 307 6.52 -19.51 10.22
C GLY A 307 6.96 -19.81 8.78
N VAL A 308 7.82 -18.99 8.17
CA VAL A 308 8.47 -19.33 6.90
C VAL A 308 9.24 -20.65 7.05
N SER A 309 9.09 -21.55 6.08
CA SER A 309 9.67 -22.90 6.15
C SER A 309 11.21 -22.86 6.12
N PRO A 310 11.91 -23.74 6.85
CA PRO A 310 13.38 -23.84 6.75
C PRO A 310 13.87 -24.11 5.33
N GLN A 311 13.09 -24.83 4.52
CA GLN A 311 13.37 -25.10 3.12
C GLN A 311 13.33 -23.82 2.27
N SER A 312 12.33 -22.96 2.48
CA SER A 312 12.21 -21.66 1.81
C SER A 312 13.38 -20.76 2.16
N VAL A 313 13.76 -20.68 3.44
CA VAL A 313 14.95 -19.94 3.88
C VAL A 313 16.22 -20.51 3.24
N GLN A 314 16.37 -21.84 3.17
CA GLN A 314 17.54 -22.46 2.58
C GLN A 314 17.62 -22.21 1.06
N ALA A 315 16.50 -22.23 0.35
CA ALA A 315 16.46 -21.91 -1.09
C ALA A 315 16.93 -20.48 -1.36
N LEU A 316 16.56 -19.52 -0.51
CA LEU A 316 17.04 -18.14 -0.59
C LEU A 316 18.54 -18.02 -0.34
N VAL A 317 19.04 -18.64 0.73
CA VAL A 317 20.48 -18.63 1.07
C VAL A 317 21.31 -19.28 -0.03
N ASN A 318 20.79 -20.31 -0.70
CA ASN A 318 21.48 -20.96 -1.82
C ASN A 318 21.58 -20.07 -3.07
N GLN A 319 20.74 -19.04 -3.20
CA GLN A 319 20.75 -18.10 -4.33
C GLN A 319 21.71 -16.91 -4.14
N GLY A 320 22.40 -16.82 -3.01
CA GLY A 320 23.45 -15.83 -2.76
C GLY A 320 23.60 -15.44 -1.28
N ASP A 321 24.66 -14.69 -0.99
CA ASP A 321 25.00 -14.24 0.36
C ASP A 321 24.01 -13.18 0.87
N THR A 322 22.91 -13.63 1.49
CA THR A 322 21.85 -12.76 1.99
C THR A 322 21.65 -12.95 3.49
N ALA A 323 21.73 -11.86 4.25
CA ALA A 323 21.41 -11.89 5.67
C ALA A 323 19.89 -11.97 5.87
N VAL A 324 19.45 -12.92 6.68
CA VAL A 324 18.02 -13.11 7.00
C VAL A 324 17.70 -12.41 8.31
N SER A 325 16.72 -11.51 8.28
CA SER A 325 16.19 -10.82 9.46
C SER A 325 14.75 -11.24 9.70
N VAL A 326 14.40 -11.53 10.95
CA VAL A 326 13.02 -11.88 11.30
C VAL A 326 12.28 -10.61 11.69
N ASP A 327 11.23 -10.30 10.94
CA ASP A 327 10.28 -9.23 11.26
C ASP A 327 8.90 -9.85 11.48
N ARG A 328 8.07 -9.27 12.35
CA ARG A 328 6.74 -9.82 12.64
C ARG A 328 5.64 -9.23 11.75
N HIS A 329 5.96 -8.23 10.94
CA HIS A 329 4.95 -7.44 10.25
C HIS A 329 5.43 -6.96 8.88
N LEU A 330 5.27 -7.81 7.86
CA LEU A 330 5.60 -7.49 6.47
C LEU A 330 4.33 -7.13 5.68
N GLY A 331 3.96 -5.85 5.77
CA GLY A 331 2.84 -5.27 5.05
C GLY A 331 1.48 -5.67 5.61
N GLU A 332 0.47 -4.89 5.26
CA GLU A 332 -0.94 -5.20 5.54
C GLU A 332 -1.73 -5.16 4.24
N VAL A 333 -2.40 -6.25 3.89
CA VAL A 333 -3.14 -6.38 2.63
C VAL A 333 -4.63 -6.61 2.93
N ASN A 334 -5.48 -5.75 2.38
CA ASN A 334 -6.90 -6.06 2.22
C ASN A 334 -7.12 -6.62 0.82
N ALA A 335 -7.98 -7.64 0.68
CA ALA A 335 -8.23 -8.25 -0.62
C ALA A 335 -9.68 -8.73 -0.79
N ILE A 336 -10.18 -8.64 -2.02
CA ILE A 336 -11.41 -9.29 -2.46
C ILE A 336 -11.09 -10.11 -3.71
N ALA A 337 -11.45 -11.39 -3.71
CA ALA A 337 -11.24 -12.29 -4.83
C ALA A 337 -12.57 -12.91 -5.30
N CYS A 338 -12.84 -12.83 -6.59
CA CYS A 338 -13.98 -13.39 -7.30
C CYS A 338 -13.45 -14.28 -8.45
N PRO A 339 -13.00 -15.52 -8.16
CA PRO A 339 -12.27 -16.33 -9.13
C PRO A 339 -13.04 -16.61 -10.43
N ASP A 340 -14.36 -16.76 -10.36
CA ASP A 340 -15.23 -16.99 -11.52
C ASP A 340 -15.89 -15.72 -12.07
N GLY A 341 -15.51 -14.56 -11.51
CA GLY A 341 -16.07 -13.26 -11.85
C GLY A 341 -17.36 -12.93 -11.09
N ILE A 342 -17.45 -11.70 -10.56
CA ILE A 342 -18.59 -11.20 -9.77
C ILE A 342 -19.94 -11.35 -10.47
N LEU A 343 -19.99 -11.18 -11.80
CA LEU A 343 -21.24 -11.28 -12.57
C LEU A 343 -21.65 -12.72 -12.86
N SER A 344 -20.73 -13.68 -12.77
CA SER A 344 -21.01 -15.10 -13.04
C SER A 344 -21.42 -15.85 -11.78
N ALA A 345 -20.72 -15.58 -10.67
CA ALA A 345 -20.85 -16.33 -9.42
C ALA A 345 -20.53 -15.41 -8.22
N PRO A 346 -21.38 -14.40 -7.93
CA PRO A 346 -21.14 -13.45 -6.84
C PRO A 346 -21.03 -14.12 -5.46
N GLU A 347 -21.71 -15.25 -5.26
CA GLU A 347 -21.65 -16.05 -4.04
C GLU A 347 -20.29 -16.71 -3.77
N ARG A 348 -19.43 -16.78 -4.78
CA ARG A 348 -18.06 -17.33 -4.67
C ARG A 348 -17.01 -16.24 -4.42
N CYS A 349 -17.42 -14.98 -4.36
CA CYS A 349 -16.54 -13.88 -3.98
C CYS A 349 -16.21 -13.92 -2.49
N VAL A 350 -14.94 -13.73 -2.16
CA VAL A 350 -14.46 -13.71 -0.78
C VAL A 350 -13.77 -12.38 -0.53
N ALA A 351 -14.26 -11.64 0.46
CA ALA A 351 -13.59 -10.49 1.03
C ALA A 351 -12.84 -10.92 2.30
N ALA A 352 -11.58 -10.52 2.43
CA ALA A 352 -10.75 -10.84 3.58
C ALA A 352 -9.78 -9.70 3.91
N THR A 353 -9.45 -9.59 5.19
CA THR A 353 -8.49 -8.62 5.72
C THR A 353 -7.25 -9.32 6.25
N ASP A 354 -6.12 -8.62 6.25
CA ASP A 354 -4.86 -9.16 6.77
C ASP A 354 -5.00 -9.54 8.26
N PRO A 355 -4.61 -10.76 8.67
CA PRO A 355 -4.60 -11.14 10.09
C PRO A 355 -3.56 -10.39 10.93
N ARG A 356 -2.61 -9.69 10.31
CA ARG A 356 -1.58 -8.88 11.00
C ARG A 356 -2.11 -7.54 11.49
N GLY A 357 -3.14 -7.02 10.84
CA GLY A 357 -3.75 -5.73 11.13
C GLY A 357 -5.09 -5.86 11.85
N LEU A 358 -5.63 -4.72 12.26
CA LEU A 358 -7.02 -4.63 12.71
C LEU A 358 -7.89 -4.26 11.50
N GLY A 359 -8.74 -5.18 11.06
CA GLY A 359 -9.57 -4.99 9.88
C GLY A 359 -10.92 -5.69 9.99
N LEU A 360 -11.86 -5.29 9.12
CA LEU A 360 -13.15 -5.94 8.97
C LEU A 360 -13.42 -6.16 7.48
N ALA A 361 -13.71 -7.41 7.12
CA ALA A 361 -14.33 -7.74 5.85
C ALA A 361 -15.81 -8.03 6.11
N ALA A 362 -16.68 -7.47 5.28
CA ALA A 362 -18.10 -7.73 5.32
C ALA A 362 -18.63 -7.87 3.89
N SER A 363 -19.51 -8.83 3.68
CA SER A 363 -20.32 -8.97 2.48
C SER A 363 -21.78 -8.83 2.88
N THR A 364 -22.57 -8.20 2.01
CA THR A 364 -24.02 -8.18 2.12
C THR A 364 -24.58 -9.06 1.02
N GLU A 365 -25.52 -9.94 1.37
CA GLU A 365 -26.27 -10.74 0.39
C GLU A 365 -27.18 -9.88 -0.49
#